data_AF-A0A0A2MN02-F1
#
_entry.id   AF-A0A0A2MN02-F1
#
_cell.length_a   1.000
_cell.length_b   1.000
_cell.length_c   1.000
_cell.angle_alpha   90.00
_cell.angle_beta   90.00
_cell.angle_gamma   90.00
#
_symmetry.space_group_name_H-M   'P 1'
#
loop_
_entity.id
_entity.type
_entity.pdbx_description
1 polymer ?
#
loop_
_entity_poly.entity_id
_entity_poly.type
_entity_poly.pdbx_seq_one_letter_code
_entity_poly.pdbx_strand_id
1 'polypeptide(L)'
;MAVLLLTTLSHGQSAKEALLAENSVTVAAQLKLMNYLDYCTMKYVRLNAQQRAQADVGFASYYRDVVALSPYPDMDIPAYLGYAKDYTPTTWLEFVVPVYKKNLENLIALIEKYGYLTTERITKYDNQAGIFAPYYISRNKDYDDVLKKLIKREYKEGNIPQNEYKDVMLVLKRGTIINLSDFKQSTDFGIIRN
;
A
#
# COMPACT_ATOMS: atom_id res chain seq x y z
N MET A 1 -43.24 10.98 12.63
CA MET A 1 -42.89 10.04 11.54
C MET A 1 -41.50 10.40 11.02
N ALA A 2 -40.47 9.67 11.43
CA ALA A 2 -39.13 9.80 10.90
C ALA A 2 -38.97 8.73 9.80
N VAL A 3 -39.31 9.08 8.57
CA VAL A 3 -39.21 8.17 7.42
C VAL A 3 -37.78 8.22 6.89
N LEU A 4 -37.14 7.05 6.95
CA LEU A 4 -36.10 6.50 6.07
C LEU A 4 -35.30 7.51 5.22
N LEU A 5 -34.09 7.83 5.67
CA LEU A 5 -33.00 8.37 4.86
C LEU A 5 -31.78 7.41 4.86
N LEU A 6 -32.01 6.10 5.05
CA LEU A 6 -30.97 5.08 5.15
C LEU A 6 -30.71 4.26 3.88
N THR A 7 -31.41 4.52 2.78
CA THR A 7 -31.37 3.64 1.59
C THR A 7 -30.33 4.02 0.54
N THR A 8 -29.77 5.23 0.58
CA THR A 8 -28.80 5.67 -0.46
C THR A 8 -27.36 5.24 -0.17
N LEU A 9 -27.00 4.99 1.09
CA LEU A 9 -25.64 4.60 1.47
C LEU A 9 -25.34 3.12 1.17
N SER A 10 -26.33 2.22 1.26
CA SER A 10 -26.08 0.79 1.04
C SER A 10 -25.90 0.41 -0.43
N HIS A 11 -26.40 1.23 -1.37
CA HIS A 11 -26.29 0.98 -2.82
C HIS A 11 -24.89 1.32 -3.36
N GLY A 12 -24.22 2.32 -2.78
CA GLY A 12 -22.85 2.67 -3.18
C GLY A 12 -21.84 1.59 -2.80
N GLN A 13 -22.02 0.98 -1.62
CA GLN A 13 -21.13 -0.09 -1.18
C GLN A 13 -21.38 -1.40 -1.93
N SER A 14 -22.63 -1.77 -2.21
CA SER A 14 -22.91 -2.99 -2.98
C SER A 14 -22.32 -2.94 -4.39
N ALA A 15 -22.31 -1.78 -5.04
CA ALA A 15 -21.68 -1.58 -6.35
C ALA A 15 -20.15 -1.70 -6.28
N LYS A 16 -19.49 -1.07 -5.29
CA LYS A 16 -18.04 -1.18 -5.07
C LYS A 16 -17.62 -2.62 -4.73
N GLU A 17 -18.40 -3.34 -3.94
CA GLU A 17 -18.17 -4.75 -3.61
C GLU A 17 -18.32 -5.66 -4.83
N ALA A 18 -19.37 -5.48 -5.64
CA ALA A 18 -19.54 -6.23 -6.88
C ALA A 18 -18.37 -6.00 -7.85
N LEU A 19 -17.97 -4.75 -8.01
CA LEU A 19 -16.83 -4.38 -8.85
C LEU A 19 -15.50 -4.94 -8.32
N LEU A 20 -15.32 -4.98 -7.00
CA LEU A 20 -14.16 -5.61 -6.37
C LEU A 20 -14.15 -7.12 -6.59
N ALA A 21 -15.30 -7.80 -6.47
CA ALA A 21 -15.40 -9.23 -6.71
C ALA A 21 -15.01 -9.58 -8.17
N GLU A 22 -15.54 -8.83 -9.14
CA GLU A 22 -15.22 -8.98 -10.56
C GLU A 22 -13.73 -8.78 -10.85
N ASN A 23 -13.10 -7.79 -10.21
CA ASN A 23 -11.71 -7.42 -10.45
C ASN A 23 -10.72 -7.99 -9.41
N SER A 24 -11.16 -8.93 -8.57
CA SER A 24 -10.45 -9.36 -7.38
C SER A 24 -9.04 -9.89 -7.68
N VAL A 25 -8.87 -10.68 -8.74
CA VAL A 25 -7.57 -11.19 -9.19
C VAL A 25 -6.60 -10.06 -9.54
N THR A 26 -7.07 -9.05 -10.27
CA THR A 26 -6.25 -7.90 -10.68
C THR A 26 -5.88 -7.03 -9.48
N VAL A 27 -6.85 -6.76 -8.59
CA VAL A 27 -6.61 -6.00 -7.36
C VAL A 27 -5.62 -6.72 -6.46
N ALA A 28 -5.79 -8.03 -6.26
CA ALA A 28 -4.88 -8.85 -5.47
C ALA A 28 -3.45 -8.82 -6.02
N ALA A 29 -3.29 -8.95 -7.35
CA ALA A 29 -1.98 -8.86 -8.00
C ALA A 29 -1.29 -7.50 -7.77
N GLN A 30 -2.04 -6.40 -7.83
CA GLN A 30 -1.51 -5.06 -7.53
C GLN A 30 -1.07 -4.91 -6.07
N LEU A 31 -1.90 -5.36 -5.12
CA LEU A 31 -1.57 -5.30 -3.69
C LEU A 31 -0.32 -6.13 -3.36
N LYS A 32 -0.23 -7.31 -3.97
CA LYS A 32 0.92 -8.20 -3.89
C LYS A 32 2.20 -7.54 -4.41
N LEU A 33 2.15 -6.89 -5.57
CA LEU A 33 3.27 -6.11 -6.12
C LEU A 33 3.67 -4.97 -5.17
N MET A 34 2.70 -4.20 -4.65
CA MET A 34 2.95 -3.11 -3.71
C MET A 34 3.66 -3.61 -2.44
N ASN A 35 3.22 -4.74 -1.88
CA ASN A 35 3.85 -5.38 -0.72
C ASN A 35 5.28 -5.84 -1.01
N TYR A 36 5.50 -6.48 -2.15
CA TYR A 36 6.82 -6.92 -2.57
C TYR A 36 7.80 -5.75 -2.68
N LEU A 37 7.38 -4.68 -3.35
CA LEU A 37 8.21 -3.49 -3.50
C LEU A 37 8.46 -2.78 -2.16
N ASP A 38 7.46 -2.65 -1.27
CA ASP A 38 7.68 -2.07 0.07
C ASP A 38 8.69 -2.92 0.85
N TYR A 39 8.56 -4.24 0.83
CA TYR A 39 9.52 -5.17 1.45
C TYR A 39 10.95 -4.94 0.93
N CYS A 40 11.14 -4.82 -0.40
CA CYS A 40 12.43 -4.50 -0.98
C CYS A 40 13.00 -3.18 -0.45
N THR A 41 12.17 -2.14 -0.28
CA THR A 41 12.63 -0.86 0.29
C THR A 41 12.93 -0.90 1.79
N MET A 42 12.37 -1.86 2.55
CA MET A 42 12.60 -1.93 4.00
C MET A 42 14.07 -2.10 4.37
N LYS A 43 14.88 -2.71 3.47
CA LYS A 43 16.33 -2.80 3.65
C LYS A 43 16.93 -1.39 3.80
N TYR A 44 16.53 -0.43 2.99
CA TYR A 44 17.01 0.95 3.04
C TYR A 44 16.57 1.73 4.28
N VAL A 45 15.31 1.55 4.70
CA VAL A 45 14.75 2.24 5.89
C VAL A 45 15.57 1.95 7.15
N ARG A 46 16.12 0.74 7.23
CA ARG A 46 16.93 0.28 8.38
C ARG A 46 18.37 0.77 8.36
N LEU A 47 18.85 1.33 7.25
CA LEU A 47 20.22 1.84 7.13
C LEU A 47 20.32 3.27 7.65
N ASN A 48 21.40 3.58 8.37
CA ASN A 48 21.79 4.95 8.70
C ASN A 48 22.42 5.66 7.47
N ALA A 49 22.64 6.97 7.56
CA ALA A 49 23.15 7.77 6.44
C ALA A 49 24.49 7.25 5.86
N GLN A 50 25.41 6.83 6.71
CA GLN A 50 26.72 6.30 6.28
C GLN A 50 26.58 4.94 5.58
N GLN A 51 25.71 4.07 6.10
CA GLN A 51 25.41 2.77 5.50
C GLN A 51 24.69 2.89 4.16
N ARG A 52 23.84 3.91 3.99
CA ARG A 52 23.15 4.19 2.72
C ARG A 52 24.14 4.55 1.62
N ALA A 53 25.08 5.46 1.91
CA ALA A 53 26.11 5.85 0.95
C ALA A 53 26.99 4.66 0.51
N GLN A 54 27.25 3.70 1.41
CA GLN A 54 27.96 2.47 1.06
C GLN A 54 27.09 1.48 0.27
N ALA A 55 25.79 1.44 0.56
CA ALA A 55 24.86 0.52 -0.09
C ALA A 55 24.52 0.91 -1.54
N ASP A 56 24.78 2.16 -1.95
CA ASP A 56 24.61 2.62 -3.33
C ASP A 56 25.61 1.96 -4.30
N VAL A 57 26.82 1.61 -3.84
CA VAL A 57 27.90 1.03 -4.68
C VAL A 57 27.46 -0.27 -5.40
N GLY A 58 26.55 -1.03 -4.80
CA GLY A 58 26.01 -2.28 -5.37
C GLY A 58 24.54 -2.20 -5.78
N PHE A 59 23.93 -1.01 -5.76
CA PHE A 59 22.49 -0.89 -5.84
C PHE A 59 21.92 -1.33 -7.19
N ALA A 60 22.57 -0.98 -8.30
CA ALA A 60 22.11 -1.41 -9.64
C ALA A 60 22.02 -2.94 -9.75
N SER A 61 22.94 -3.68 -9.13
CA SER A 61 22.86 -5.15 -9.12
C SER A 61 21.71 -5.64 -8.25
N TYR A 62 21.54 -5.04 -7.07
CA TYR A 62 20.40 -5.35 -6.20
C TYR A 62 19.05 -5.09 -6.90
N TYR A 63 18.91 -3.97 -7.63
CA TYR A 63 17.69 -3.68 -8.37
C TYR A 63 17.42 -4.70 -9.47
N ARG A 64 18.44 -5.16 -10.19
CA ARG A 64 18.28 -6.26 -11.16
C ARG A 64 17.75 -7.53 -10.48
N ASP A 65 18.23 -7.86 -9.29
CA ASP A 65 17.72 -8.99 -8.52
C ASP A 65 16.25 -8.78 -8.10
N VAL A 66 15.86 -7.57 -7.71
CA VAL A 66 14.45 -7.23 -7.42
C VAL A 66 13.57 -7.45 -8.65
N VAL A 67 14.01 -7.08 -9.84
CA VAL A 67 13.23 -7.30 -11.06
C VAL A 67 13.21 -8.79 -11.43
N ALA A 68 14.37 -9.45 -11.43
CA ALA A 68 14.51 -10.84 -11.87
C ALA A 68 13.88 -11.87 -10.92
N LEU A 69 13.87 -11.59 -9.62
CA LEU A 69 13.34 -12.47 -8.57
C LEU A 69 11.93 -12.06 -8.11
N SER A 70 11.24 -11.21 -8.88
CA SER A 70 9.86 -10.87 -8.62
C SER A 70 8.99 -12.13 -8.64
N PRO A 71 8.20 -12.41 -7.57
CA PRO A 71 7.22 -13.50 -7.60
C PRO A 71 6.01 -13.21 -8.51
N TYR A 72 5.98 -12.03 -9.15
CA TYR A 72 4.93 -11.58 -10.05
C TYR A 72 5.52 -11.30 -11.44
N PRO A 73 5.78 -12.35 -12.25
CA PRO A 73 6.50 -12.23 -13.52
C PRO A 73 5.71 -11.46 -14.59
N ASP A 74 4.39 -11.42 -14.47
CA ASP A 74 3.52 -10.67 -15.39
C ASP A 74 3.48 -9.15 -15.09
N MET A 75 4.12 -8.72 -14.00
CA MET A 75 4.18 -7.31 -13.60
C MET A 75 5.50 -6.68 -14.06
N ASP A 76 5.42 -5.69 -14.95
CA ASP A 76 6.56 -4.88 -15.35
C ASP A 76 6.88 -3.85 -14.25
N ILE A 77 7.84 -4.18 -13.37
CA ILE A 77 8.29 -3.33 -12.27
C ILE A 77 8.84 -1.98 -12.79
N PRO A 78 9.76 -1.93 -13.77
CA PRO A 78 10.18 -0.66 -14.37
C PRO A 78 9.02 0.23 -14.84
N ALA A 79 8.06 -0.34 -15.58
CA ALA A 79 6.91 0.41 -16.07
C ALA A 79 5.99 0.87 -14.93
N TYR A 80 5.75 0.03 -13.92
CA TYR A 80 4.99 0.39 -12.72
C TYR A 80 5.62 1.60 -11.99
N LEU A 81 6.95 1.61 -11.88
CA LEU A 81 7.70 2.70 -11.26
C LEU A 81 7.79 3.96 -12.14
N GLY A 82 7.37 3.87 -13.40
CA GLY A 82 7.42 4.98 -14.36
C GLY A 82 8.81 5.23 -14.91
N TYR A 83 9.69 4.23 -14.89
CA TYR A 83 11.02 4.33 -15.49
C TYR A 83 10.94 4.30 -17.01
N ALA A 84 11.83 5.06 -17.64
CA ALA A 84 12.05 4.93 -19.07
C ALA A 84 12.56 3.52 -19.39
N LYS A 85 12.30 3.07 -20.63
CA LYS A 85 12.83 1.79 -21.11
C LYS A 85 14.36 1.76 -20.91
N ASP A 86 14.86 0.63 -20.41
CA ASP A 86 16.27 0.36 -20.12
C ASP A 86 16.90 1.24 -19.02
N TYR A 87 16.12 2.09 -18.34
CA TYR A 87 16.60 2.83 -17.16
C TYR A 87 16.79 1.88 -15.98
N THR A 88 17.97 1.94 -15.36
CA THR A 88 18.28 1.22 -14.12
C THR A 88 18.66 2.22 -13.05
N PRO A 89 17.92 2.28 -11.92
CA PRO A 89 18.31 3.14 -10.80
C PRO A 89 19.67 2.71 -10.25
N THR A 90 20.51 3.70 -9.98
CA THR A 90 21.90 3.50 -9.52
C THR A 90 22.06 3.77 -8.03
N THR A 91 21.07 4.40 -7.41
CA THR A 91 21.04 4.66 -5.96
C THR A 91 19.76 4.15 -5.33
N TRP A 92 19.81 3.88 -4.03
CA TRP A 92 18.61 3.51 -3.27
C TRP A 92 17.51 4.56 -3.34
N LEU A 93 17.87 5.85 -3.33
CA LEU A 93 16.89 6.93 -3.39
C LEU A 93 16.13 6.95 -4.72
N GLU A 94 16.82 6.71 -5.83
CA GLU A 94 16.22 6.59 -7.15
C GLU A 94 15.20 5.46 -7.25
N PHE A 95 15.26 4.47 -6.35
CA PHE A 95 14.29 3.37 -6.28
C PHE A 95 13.21 3.57 -5.23
N VAL A 96 13.60 3.92 -4.01
CA VAL A 96 12.70 4.00 -2.86
C VAL A 96 11.66 5.10 -3.02
N VAL A 97 12.06 6.27 -3.54
CA VAL A 97 11.14 7.40 -3.72
C VAL A 97 10.05 7.07 -4.75
N PRO A 98 10.35 6.55 -5.95
CA PRO A 98 9.33 6.08 -6.88
C PRO A 98 8.43 4.97 -6.31
N VAL A 99 8.98 3.99 -5.59
CA VAL A 99 8.16 2.94 -4.95
C VAL A 99 7.14 3.55 -3.99
N TYR A 100 7.57 4.44 -3.09
CA TYR A 100 6.68 5.06 -2.12
C TYR A 100 5.60 5.90 -2.78
N LYS A 101 5.98 6.70 -3.77
CA LYS A 101 5.04 7.50 -4.54
C LYS A 101 4.02 6.61 -5.26
N LYS A 102 4.48 5.60 -6.00
CA LYS A 102 3.61 4.73 -6.80
C LYS A 102 2.69 3.86 -5.95
N ASN A 103 3.17 3.33 -4.83
CA ASN A 103 2.33 2.61 -3.89
C ASN A 103 1.25 3.51 -3.29
N LEU A 104 1.55 4.77 -2.97
CA LEU A 104 0.53 5.72 -2.50
C LEU A 104 -0.49 6.05 -3.60
N GLU A 105 -0.02 6.38 -4.81
CA GLU A 105 -0.89 6.66 -5.96
C GLU A 105 -1.82 5.48 -6.25
N ASN A 106 -1.30 4.25 -6.23
CA ASN A 106 -2.09 3.06 -6.47
C ASN A 106 -3.07 2.77 -5.33
N LEU A 107 -2.66 2.96 -4.07
CA LEU A 107 -3.56 2.85 -2.91
C LEU A 107 -4.76 3.82 -3.06
N ILE A 108 -4.48 5.08 -3.42
CA ILE A 108 -5.52 6.09 -3.64
C ILE A 108 -6.48 5.64 -4.76
N ALA A 109 -5.94 5.22 -5.91
CA ALA A 109 -6.75 4.77 -7.04
C ALA A 109 -7.62 3.55 -6.69
N LEU A 110 -7.07 2.60 -5.92
CA LEU A 110 -7.80 1.44 -5.43
C LEU A 110 -8.93 1.84 -4.47
N ILE A 111 -8.67 2.76 -3.52
CA ILE A 111 -9.69 3.26 -2.60
C ILE A 111 -10.79 4.01 -3.34
N GLU A 112 -10.44 4.84 -4.32
CA GLU A 112 -11.42 5.59 -5.10
C GLU A 112 -12.32 4.68 -5.92
N LYS A 113 -11.75 3.63 -6.54
CA LYS A 113 -12.49 2.72 -7.42
C LYS A 113 -13.28 1.65 -6.67
N TYR A 114 -12.70 1.03 -5.65
CA TYR A 114 -13.26 -0.15 -4.97
C TYR A 114 -13.65 0.09 -3.50
N GLY A 115 -13.47 1.32 -3.02
CA GLY A 115 -13.57 1.65 -1.59
C GLY A 115 -12.35 1.17 -0.80
N TYR A 116 -12.32 1.50 0.48
CA TYR A 116 -11.17 1.18 1.33
C TYR A 116 -10.93 -0.33 1.51
N LEU A 117 -9.81 -0.84 0.98
CA LEU A 117 -9.48 -2.25 0.99
C LEU A 117 -8.93 -2.66 2.36
N THR A 118 -9.80 -3.08 3.29
CA THR A 118 -9.32 -3.72 4.53
C THR A 118 -8.70 -5.08 4.23
N THR A 119 -7.82 -5.57 5.10
CA THR A 119 -7.30 -6.94 4.99
C THR A 119 -8.46 -7.96 4.90
N GLU A 120 -9.49 -7.81 5.74
CA GLU A 120 -10.67 -8.70 5.73
C GLU A 120 -11.43 -8.68 4.39
N ARG A 121 -11.55 -7.53 3.72
CA ARG A 121 -12.23 -7.43 2.42
C ARG A 121 -11.49 -8.20 1.35
N ILE A 122 -10.15 -8.16 1.35
CA ILE A 122 -9.33 -8.80 0.31
C ILE A 122 -9.05 -10.27 0.58
N THR A 123 -8.88 -10.67 1.84
CA THR A 123 -8.59 -12.08 2.17
C THR A 123 -9.73 -13.04 1.81
N LYS A 124 -10.94 -12.53 1.57
CA LYS A 124 -12.07 -13.28 0.98
C LYS A 124 -11.78 -13.80 -0.42
N TYR A 125 -10.92 -13.11 -1.17
CA TYR A 125 -10.57 -13.45 -2.55
C TYR A 125 -9.15 -14.01 -2.66
N ASP A 126 -8.21 -13.44 -1.89
CA ASP A 126 -6.82 -13.86 -1.89
C ASP A 126 -6.18 -13.61 -0.51
N ASN A 127 -5.93 -14.68 0.24
CA ASN A 127 -5.38 -14.61 1.60
C ASN A 127 -3.93 -14.11 1.67
N GLN A 128 -3.22 -14.08 0.53
CA GLN A 128 -1.84 -13.57 0.43
C GLN A 128 -1.80 -12.11 -0.01
N ALA A 129 -2.92 -11.52 -0.43
CA ALA A 129 -3.01 -10.12 -0.86
C ALA A 129 -3.34 -9.15 0.30
N GLY A 130 -2.96 -9.51 1.53
CA GLY A 130 -3.18 -8.68 2.71
C GLY A 130 -2.58 -7.28 2.53
N ILE A 131 -3.30 -6.26 3.00
CA ILE A 131 -2.87 -4.87 2.89
C ILE A 131 -2.96 -4.20 4.26
N PHE A 132 -1.91 -3.48 4.62
CA PHE A 132 -1.94 -2.60 5.77
C PHE A 132 -1.64 -1.17 5.32
N ALA A 133 -2.69 -0.46 4.92
CA ALA A 133 -2.61 0.91 4.40
C ALA A 133 -1.77 1.87 5.27
N PRO A 134 -1.79 1.80 6.62
CA PRO A 134 -0.90 2.61 7.46
C PRO A 134 0.59 2.50 7.09
N TYR A 135 1.06 1.35 6.61
CA TYR A 135 2.47 1.20 6.23
C TYR A 135 2.82 2.09 5.05
N TYR A 136 2.06 2.02 3.96
CA TYR A 136 2.33 2.84 2.79
C TYR A 136 2.22 4.32 3.12
N ILE A 137 1.15 4.71 3.82
CA ILE A 137 0.88 6.09 4.22
C ILE A 137 2.03 6.68 5.05
N SER A 138 2.70 5.87 5.87
CA SER A 138 3.82 6.36 6.70
C SER A 138 5.08 6.76 5.91
N ARG A 139 5.18 6.37 4.62
CA ARG A 139 6.41 6.51 3.82
C ARG A 139 6.53 7.83 3.08
N ASN A 140 5.42 8.46 2.69
CA ASN A 140 5.39 9.70 1.93
C ASN A 140 4.19 10.57 2.35
N LYS A 141 4.41 11.87 2.55
CA LYS A 141 3.41 12.86 2.97
C LYS A 141 2.75 13.64 1.82
N ASP A 142 3.24 13.49 0.59
CA ASP A 142 2.81 14.29 -0.57
C ASP A 142 1.29 14.20 -0.81
N TYR A 143 0.64 13.12 -0.36
CA TYR A 143 -0.79 12.89 -0.54
C TYR A 143 -1.58 12.83 0.78
N ASP A 144 -1.00 13.27 1.91
CA ASP A 144 -1.64 13.18 3.23
C ASP A 144 -3.04 13.82 3.25
N ASP A 145 -3.21 14.98 2.60
CA ASP A 145 -4.49 15.68 2.58
C ASP A 145 -5.54 14.98 1.72
N VAL A 146 -5.11 14.36 0.62
CA VAL A 146 -5.97 13.52 -0.23
C VAL A 146 -6.41 12.29 0.55
N LEU A 147 -5.47 11.58 1.17
CA LEU A 147 -5.73 10.39 1.98
C LEU A 147 -6.62 10.71 3.18
N LYS A 148 -6.37 11.80 3.91
CA LYS A 148 -7.23 12.24 5.03
C LYS A 148 -8.67 12.44 4.59
N LYS A 149 -8.91 13.03 3.41
CA LYS A 149 -10.27 13.23 2.88
C LYS A 149 -10.91 11.90 2.50
N LEU A 150 -10.19 11.04 1.77
CA LEU A 150 -10.67 9.73 1.34
C LEU A 150 -10.99 8.82 2.54
N ILE A 151 -10.06 8.67 3.48
CA ILE A 151 -10.22 7.82 4.66
C ILE A 151 -11.37 8.29 5.54
N LYS A 152 -11.56 9.61 5.72
CA LYS A 152 -12.73 10.16 6.43
C LYS A 152 -14.04 9.84 5.72
N ARG A 153 -14.06 9.89 4.38
CA ARG A 153 -15.25 9.54 3.59
C ARG A 153 -15.58 8.05 3.77
N GLU A 154 -14.62 7.17 3.53
CA GLU A 154 -14.80 5.73 3.63
C GLU A 154 -15.19 5.29 5.05
N TYR A 155 -14.66 5.94 6.10
CA TYR A 155 -15.09 5.70 7.47
C TYR A 155 -16.55 6.12 7.71
N LYS A 156 -16.98 7.28 7.19
CA LYS A 156 -18.39 7.72 7.27
C LYS A 156 -19.33 6.79 6.51
N GLU A 157 -18.85 6.18 5.43
CA GLU A 157 -19.58 5.19 4.64
C GLU A 157 -19.63 3.81 5.31
N GLY A 158 -18.87 3.59 6.39
CA GLY A 158 -18.83 2.31 7.12
C GLY A 158 -17.86 1.28 6.54
N ASN A 159 -17.00 1.68 5.60
CA ASN A 159 -16.07 0.79 4.91
C ASN A 159 -14.77 0.52 5.67
N ILE A 160 -14.54 1.27 6.76
CA ILE A 160 -13.34 1.16 7.60
C ILE A 160 -13.78 0.87 9.03
N PRO A 161 -13.33 -0.24 9.64
CA PRO A 161 -13.51 -0.48 11.07
C PRO A 161 -12.90 0.66 11.91
N GLN A 162 -13.51 0.96 13.05
CA GLN A 162 -13.09 2.08 13.89
C GLN A 162 -11.62 2.00 14.33
N ASN A 163 -11.11 0.81 14.64
CA ASN A 163 -9.72 0.62 15.06
C ASN A 163 -8.75 0.94 13.92
N GLU A 164 -9.00 0.39 12.73
CA GLU A 164 -8.18 0.66 11.56
C GLU A 164 -8.21 2.13 11.14
N TYR A 165 -9.38 2.78 11.21
CA TYR A 165 -9.49 4.22 10.98
C TYR A 165 -8.62 5.03 11.97
N LYS A 166 -8.61 4.67 13.26
CA LYS A 166 -7.76 5.34 14.25
C LYS A 166 -6.29 5.17 13.93
N ASP A 167 -5.86 3.97 13.54
CA ASP A 167 -4.47 3.68 13.21
C ASP A 167 -4.00 4.48 11.98
N VAL A 168 -4.79 4.46 10.89
CA VAL A 168 -4.52 5.23 9.68
C VAL A 168 -4.44 6.73 9.99
N MET A 169 -5.41 7.26 10.75
CA MET A 169 -5.44 8.68 11.11
C MET A 169 -4.29 9.07 12.05
N LEU A 170 -3.82 8.15 12.89
CA LEU A 170 -2.64 8.37 13.72
C LEU A 170 -1.38 8.55 12.87
N VAL A 171 -1.21 7.72 11.83
CA VAL A 171 -0.10 7.84 10.86
C VAL A 171 -0.12 9.21 10.18
N LEU A 172 -1.28 9.55 9.62
CA LEU A 172 -1.53 10.81 8.90
C LEU A 172 -1.37 12.06 9.79
N LYS A 173 -1.49 11.92 11.12
CA LYS A 173 -1.33 13.01 12.09
C LYS A 173 0.11 13.12 12.60
N ARG A 174 0.76 11.99 12.90
CA ARG A 174 2.12 11.95 13.47
C ARG A 174 3.18 12.38 12.46
N GLY A 175 2.97 12.08 11.18
CA GLY A 175 3.92 12.43 10.13
C GLY A 175 5.31 11.80 10.34
N THR A 176 5.39 10.67 11.04
CA THR A 176 6.62 9.92 11.29
C THR A 176 6.49 8.51 10.72
N ILE A 177 7.63 7.99 10.23
CA ILE A 177 7.78 6.60 9.81
C ILE A 177 7.46 5.71 11.01
N ILE A 178 6.42 4.89 10.91
CA ILE A 178 6.07 3.96 11.98
C ILE A 178 7.02 2.76 11.89
N ASN A 179 7.68 2.44 12.99
CA ASN A 179 8.53 1.26 13.09
C ASN A 179 7.66 0.04 13.41
N LEU A 180 8.09 -1.16 12.99
CA LEU A 180 7.43 -2.42 13.35
C LEU A 180 7.21 -2.59 14.87
N SER A 181 8.06 -1.96 15.69
CA SER A 181 7.94 -1.92 17.15
C SER A 181 6.69 -1.19 17.66
N ASP A 182 6.12 -0.29 16.86
CA ASP A 182 4.92 0.48 17.21
C ASP A 182 3.64 -0.35 17.01
N PHE A 183 3.74 -1.50 16.35
CA PHE A 183 2.64 -2.46 16.11
C PHE A 183 2.69 -3.68 17.05
N LYS A 184 3.46 -3.62 18.15
CA LYS A 184 3.71 -4.71 19.11
C LYS A 184 2.49 -5.34 19.80
N GLN A 185 1.26 -5.07 19.36
CA GLN A 185 0.03 -5.70 19.86
C GLN A 185 -0.81 -6.43 18.82
N SER A 186 -0.36 -6.56 17.56
CA SER A 186 -1.06 -7.43 16.60
C SER A 186 -0.16 -8.56 16.12
N THR A 187 -0.50 -9.77 16.54
CA THR A 187 0.09 -11.05 16.11
C THR A 187 -0.53 -11.58 14.82
N ASP A 188 -1.44 -10.85 14.19
CA ASP A 188 -2.35 -11.40 13.18
C ASP A 188 -1.94 -11.12 11.73
N PHE A 189 -0.88 -10.34 11.52
CA PHE A 189 -0.50 -9.89 10.19
C PHE A 189 0.59 -10.78 9.63
N GLY A 190 0.15 -11.87 8.99
CA GLY A 190 0.95 -12.88 8.30
C GLY A 190 2.06 -12.31 7.43
N ILE A 191 3.17 -11.96 8.07
CA ILE A 191 4.48 -11.83 7.46
C ILE A 191 4.71 -13.19 6.80
N ILE A 192 4.81 -13.21 5.47
CA ILE A 192 5.28 -14.37 4.73
C ILE A 192 6.68 -14.66 5.27
N ARG A 193 6.73 -15.59 6.22
CA ARG A 193 7.95 -16.20 6.73
C ARG A 193 8.26 -17.33 5.76
N ASN A 194 9.34 -17.18 5.01
CA ASN A 194 10.11 -18.33 4.55
C ASN A 194 11.06 -18.73 5.68
#